data_AF-A0A4Q3HX61-F1
#
_entry.id   AF-A0A4Q3HX61-F1
#
_cell.length_a   1.000
_cell.length_b   1.000
_cell.length_c   1.000
_cell.angle_alpha   90.00
_cell.angle_beta   90.00
_cell.angle_gamma   90.00
#
_symmetry.space_group_name_H-M   'P 1'
#
loop_
_entity.id
_entity.type
_entity.pdbx_description
1 polymer ?
#
loop_
_entity_poly.entity_id
_entity_poly.type
_entity_poly.pdbx_seq_one_letter_code
_entity_poly.pdbx_strand_id
1 'polypeptide(L)'
;LGLLLHDPEEEHDCFSDNTYASHLNDAIGIKSAYTGEYTRIDGTKMTGASLSDLVLAKDKALDDEMKGKLDATLAAMNAMADRAQKVEAYDQMIGENNADGNAVVQKAIDGLIDQTKTIERVVASLDLGKVDLEGSDSLDNPEAVFQ
;
A
#
# COMPACT_ATOMS: atom_id res chain seq x y z
N LEU A 1 -9.98 -7.60 -3.78
CA LEU A 1 -11.05 -8.39 -4.42
C LEU A 1 -12.29 -7.54 -4.67
N GLY A 2 -12.81 -6.82 -3.66
CA GLY A 2 -14.01 -5.99 -3.80
C GLY A 2 -14.02 -5.02 -4.98
N LEU A 3 -12.91 -4.32 -5.27
CA LEU A 3 -12.83 -3.45 -6.45
C LEU A 3 -12.94 -4.21 -7.79
N LEU A 4 -12.42 -5.44 -7.89
CA LEU A 4 -12.55 -6.26 -9.11
C LEU A 4 -13.99 -6.74 -9.29
N LEU A 5 -14.64 -7.13 -8.18
CA LEU A 5 -16.02 -7.61 -8.17
C LEU A 5 -17.06 -6.49 -8.24
N HIS A 6 -16.63 -5.25 -8.00
CA HIS A 6 -17.51 -4.12 -7.73
C HIS A 6 -18.52 -4.38 -6.61
N ASP A 7 -18.12 -5.18 -5.61
CA ASP A 7 -18.97 -5.60 -4.50
C ASP A 7 -18.67 -4.73 -3.25
N PRO A 8 -19.60 -3.86 -2.82
CA PRO A 8 -19.44 -3.04 -1.62
C PRO A 8 -19.28 -3.86 -0.32
N GLU A 9 -19.76 -5.10 -0.28
CA GLU A 9 -19.64 -5.97 0.91
C GLU A 9 -18.25 -6.63 1.00
N GLU A 10 -17.46 -6.60 -0.09
CA GLU A 10 -16.11 -7.17 -0.17
C GLU A 10 -15.04 -6.15 0.25
N GLU A 11 -15.23 -5.60 1.46
CA GLU A 11 -14.28 -4.74 2.13
C GLU A 11 -13.91 -5.24 3.53
N HIS A 12 -12.79 -4.75 4.07
CA HIS A 12 -12.38 -5.00 5.45
C HIS A 12 -13.06 -4.01 6.40
N ASP A 13 -13.25 -4.32 7.68
CA ASP A 13 -13.78 -3.37 8.69
C ASP A 13 -15.17 -2.74 8.40
N CYS A 14 -15.99 -3.36 7.55
CA CYS A 14 -17.27 -2.82 7.04
C CYS A 14 -18.23 -2.28 8.11
N PHE A 15 -18.33 -2.94 9.27
CA PHE A 15 -19.22 -2.48 10.34
C PHE A 15 -18.79 -1.16 11.01
N SER A 16 -17.59 -0.66 10.71
CA SER A 16 -17.01 0.52 11.34
C SER A 16 -16.64 1.63 10.35
N ASP A 17 -16.89 1.44 9.05
CA ASP A 17 -16.52 2.36 7.96
C ASP A 17 -15.04 2.78 7.99
N ASN A 18 -14.16 1.88 8.44
CA ASN A 18 -12.78 2.21 8.78
C ASN A 18 -11.72 1.55 7.85
N THR A 19 -12.16 0.90 6.78
CA THR A 19 -11.33 0.24 5.75
C THR A 19 -10.19 1.13 5.27
N TYR A 20 -10.51 2.39 4.96
CA TYR A 20 -9.54 3.38 4.49
C TYR A 20 -8.42 3.62 5.51
N ALA A 21 -8.75 3.60 6.81
CA ALA A 21 -7.80 3.87 7.87
C ALA A 21 -6.90 2.67 8.11
N SER A 22 -7.45 1.45 8.03
CA SER A 22 -6.66 0.22 8.10
C SER A 22 -5.62 0.18 6.97
N HIS A 23 -6.05 0.38 5.72
CA HIS A 23 -5.14 0.43 4.58
C HIS A 23 -4.09 1.55 4.68
N LEU A 24 -4.49 2.75 5.11
CA LEU A 24 -3.55 3.85 5.31
C LEU A 24 -2.50 3.52 6.38
N ASN A 25 -2.91 2.96 7.51
CA ASN A 25 -1.99 2.64 8.60
C ASN A 25 -1.06 1.48 8.26
N ASP A 26 -1.50 0.49 7.48
CA ASP A 26 -0.63 -0.55 6.93
C ASP A 26 0.45 0.06 6.04
N ALA A 27 0.08 0.97 5.13
CA ALA A 27 1.04 1.65 4.26
C ALA A 27 2.03 2.53 5.06
N ILE A 28 1.57 3.20 6.12
CA ILE A 28 2.43 3.94 7.06
C ILE A 28 3.42 2.97 7.72
N GLY A 29 2.94 1.81 8.19
CA GLY A 29 3.75 0.76 8.79
C GLY A 29 4.85 0.25 7.86
N ILE A 30 4.52 0.00 6.59
CA ILE A 30 5.49 -0.41 5.56
C ILE A 30 6.60 0.64 5.40
N LYS A 31 6.23 1.93 5.25
CA LYS A 31 7.23 3.00 5.14
C LYS A 31 8.09 3.09 6.39
N SER A 32 7.48 3.07 7.57
CA SER A 32 8.19 3.13 8.84
C SER A 32 9.16 1.96 9.03
N ALA A 33 8.79 0.75 8.60
CA ALA A 33 9.67 -0.41 8.64
C ALA A 33 10.90 -0.23 7.71
N TYR A 34 10.71 0.39 6.54
CA TYR A 34 11.79 0.65 5.61
C TYR A 34 12.74 1.77 6.08
N THR A 35 12.18 2.89 6.55
CA THR A 35 12.96 4.09 6.90
C THR A 35 13.46 4.11 8.35
N GLY A 36 12.93 3.24 9.22
CA GLY A 36 13.25 3.28 10.65
C GLY A 36 12.69 4.52 11.36
N GLU A 37 11.76 5.25 10.71
CA GLU A 37 11.14 6.46 11.25
C GLU A 37 9.67 6.21 11.59
N TYR A 38 9.26 6.57 12.81
CA TYR A 38 7.87 6.50 13.24
C TYR A 38 7.49 7.73 14.04
N THR A 39 6.34 8.33 13.74
CA THR A 39 5.79 9.44 14.53
C THR A 39 4.62 8.92 15.34
N ARG A 40 4.70 9.03 16.67
CA ARG A 40 3.64 8.64 17.59
C ARG A 40 2.45 9.60 17.48
N ILE A 41 1.30 9.18 18.02
CA ILE A 41 0.08 10.00 18.10
C ILE A 41 0.27 11.31 18.90
N ASP A 42 1.25 11.37 19.80
CA ASP A 42 1.61 12.56 20.57
C ASP A 42 2.60 13.49 19.84
N GLY A 43 2.98 13.15 18.59
CA GLY A 43 3.94 13.88 17.78
C GLY A 43 5.41 13.51 18.03
N THR A 44 5.71 12.62 18.99
CA THR A 44 7.08 12.18 19.24
C THR A 44 7.62 11.42 18.05
N LYS A 45 8.75 11.88 17.50
CA LYS A 45 9.48 11.19 16.45
C LYS A 45 10.43 10.15 17.04
N MET A 46 10.33 8.93 16.55
CA MET A 46 11.26 7.84 16.80
C MET A 46 12.08 7.59 15.53
N THR A 47 13.38 7.45 15.69
CA THR A 47 14.30 7.11 14.60
C THR A 47 15.27 6.03 15.07
N GLY A 48 15.77 5.22 14.14
CA GLY A 48 16.72 4.15 14.42
C GLY A 48 17.42 3.67 13.15
N ALA A 49 18.27 2.65 13.27
CA ALA A 49 18.85 1.99 12.12
C ALA A 49 17.75 1.41 11.22
N SER A 50 17.92 1.49 9.90
CA SER A 50 16.87 1.21 8.95
C SER A 50 17.31 0.29 7.79
N LEU A 51 16.34 -0.30 7.09
CA LEU A 51 16.60 -0.99 5.83
C LEU A 51 17.11 0.01 4.77
N SER A 52 16.58 1.23 4.76
CA SER A 52 17.05 2.30 3.90
C SER A 52 18.56 2.54 4.04
N ASP A 53 19.11 2.53 5.26
CA ASP A 53 20.56 2.69 5.48
C ASP A 53 21.37 1.56 4.84
N LEU A 54 20.88 0.32 4.92
CA LEU A 54 21.52 -0.85 4.33
C LEU A 54 21.47 -0.81 2.80
N VAL A 55 20.33 -0.44 2.23
CA VAL A 55 20.15 -0.31 0.78
C VAL A 55 20.98 0.85 0.25
N LEU A 56 20.96 2.02 0.91
CA LEU A 56 21.75 3.19 0.55
C LEU A 56 23.25 2.89 0.47
N ALA A 57 23.76 2.08 1.41
CA ALA A 57 25.16 1.66 1.42
C ALA A 57 25.54 0.71 0.26
N LYS A 58 24.56 0.03 -0.35
CA LYS A 58 24.75 -0.92 -1.46
C LYS A 58 24.45 -0.29 -2.81
N ASP A 59 23.30 0.37 -2.92
CA ASP A 59 22.76 0.98 -4.14
C ASP A 59 21.90 2.20 -3.76
N LYS A 60 22.51 3.38 -3.88
CA LYS A 60 21.83 4.64 -3.61
C LYS A 60 20.64 4.89 -4.54
N ALA A 61 20.73 4.50 -5.81
CA ALA A 61 19.66 4.76 -6.76
C ALA A 61 18.42 3.90 -6.43
N LEU A 62 18.66 2.66 -6.01
CA LEU A 62 17.59 1.76 -5.54
C LEU A 62 16.93 2.27 -4.26
N ASP A 63 17.70 2.80 -3.30
CA ASP A 63 17.11 3.39 -2.08
C ASP A 63 16.25 4.61 -2.39
N ASP A 64 16.72 5.51 -3.26
CA ASP A 64 15.94 6.68 -3.68
C ASP A 64 14.67 6.28 -4.44
N GLU A 65 14.76 5.25 -5.29
CA GLU A 65 13.60 4.66 -5.96
C GLU A 65 12.59 4.12 -4.93
N MET A 66 13.03 3.28 -3.99
CA MET A 66 12.14 2.67 -2.99
C MET A 66 11.42 3.72 -2.13
N LYS A 67 12.14 4.75 -1.64
CA LYS A 67 11.52 5.86 -0.90
C LYS A 67 10.50 6.60 -1.75
N GLY A 68 10.82 6.87 -3.01
CA GLY A 68 9.90 7.53 -3.94
C GLY A 68 8.62 6.72 -4.17
N LYS A 69 8.72 5.39 -4.28
CA LYS A 69 7.56 4.49 -4.40
C LYS A 69 6.70 4.48 -3.13
N LEU A 70 7.33 4.38 -1.96
CA LEU A 70 6.63 4.45 -0.67
C LEU A 70 5.89 5.79 -0.50
N ASP A 71 6.51 6.90 -0.90
CA ASP A 71 5.88 8.22 -0.86
C ASP A 71 4.68 8.32 -1.82
N ALA A 72 4.81 7.77 -3.02
CA ALA A 72 3.71 7.73 -3.98
C ALA A 72 2.52 6.89 -3.48
N THR A 73 2.79 5.71 -2.90
CA THR A 73 1.76 4.85 -2.27
C THR A 73 1.06 5.59 -1.14
N LEU A 74 1.80 6.21 -0.23
CA LEU A 74 1.20 6.97 0.88
C LEU A 74 0.40 8.17 0.39
N ALA A 75 0.82 8.86 -0.67
CA ALA A 75 0.02 9.94 -1.24
C ALA A 75 -1.33 9.44 -1.78
N ALA A 76 -1.35 8.27 -2.43
CA ALA A 76 -2.59 7.63 -2.89
C ALA A 76 -3.48 7.20 -1.72
N MET A 77 -2.91 6.57 -0.68
CA MET A 77 -3.63 6.16 0.52
C MET A 77 -4.23 7.35 1.28
N ASN A 78 -3.50 8.46 1.40
CA ASN A 78 -4.03 9.69 2.01
C ASN A 78 -5.17 10.30 1.18
N ALA A 79 -5.07 10.29 -0.16
CA ALA A 79 -6.17 10.76 -1.01
C ALA A 79 -7.43 9.91 -0.84
N MET A 80 -7.27 8.58 -0.69
CA MET A 80 -8.37 7.67 -0.38
C MET A 80 -8.98 7.96 1.00
N ALA A 81 -8.15 8.15 2.03
CA ALA A 81 -8.62 8.51 3.37
C ALA A 81 -9.35 9.87 3.38
N ASP A 82 -8.82 10.86 2.67
CA ASP A 82 -9.45 12.18 2.53
C ASP A 82 -10.82 12.08 1.86
N ARG A 83 -10.94 11.25 0.81
CA ARG A 83 -12.23 10.99 0.15
C ARG A 83 -13.19 10.29 1.11
N ALA A 84 -12.71 9.29 1.84
CA ALA A 84 -13.49 8.51 2.80
C ALA A 84 -14.14 9.40 3.88
N GLN A 85 -13.40 10.41 4.32
CA GLN A 85 -13.82 11.33 5.37
C GLN A 85 -14.72 12.47 4.87
N LYS A 86 -14.73 12.77 3.57
CA LYS A 86 -15.35 14.01 3.03
C LYS A 86 -16.43 13.78 1.98
N VAL A 87 -16.41 12.64 1.30
CA VAL A 87 -17.25 12.40 0.11
C VAL A 87 -18.16 11.20 0.32
N GLU A 88 -17.59 10.03 0.60
CA GLU A 88 -18.30 8.74 0.63
C GLU A 88 -17.47 7.68 1.36
N ALA A 89 -18.09 6.64 1.89
CA ALA A 89 -17.40 5.53 2.56
C ALA A 89 -16.65 4.62 1.55
N TYR A 90 -15.77 3.74 2.03
CA TYR A 90 -14.91 2.92 1.16
C TYR A 90 -15.70 1.91 0.33
N ASP A 91 -16.68 1.23 0.92
CA ASP A 91 -17.66 0.36 0.25
C ASP A 91 -18.30 1.04 -0.98
N GLN A 92 -18.66 2.32 -0.84
CA GLN A 92 -19.21 3.13 -1.92
C GLN A 92 -18.17 3.43 -2.99
N MET A 93 -16.89 3.58 -2.63
CA MET A 93 -15.81 3.78 -3.59
C MET A 93 -15.54 2.55 -4.46
N ILE A 94 -15.81 1.33 -3.99
CA ILE A 94 -15.55 0.10 -4.77
C ILE A 94 -16.77 -0.36 -5.59
N GLY A 95 -17.96 0.18 -5.34
CA GLY A 95 -19.18 -0.19 -6.06
C GLY A 95 -19.14 0.10 -7.58
N GLU A 96 -19.97 -0.63 -8.33
CA GLU A 96 -20.00 -0.67 -9.81
C GLU A 96 -20.25 0.69 -10.48
N ASN A 97 -21.03 1.56 -9.83
CA ASN A 97 -21.50 2.81 -10.41
C ASN A 97 -20.68 4.03 -9.96
N ASN A 98 -19.44 3.83 -9.51
CA ASN A 98 -18.60 4.89 -8.95
C ASN A 98 -17.19 4.90 -9.54
N ALA A 99 -17.08 5.27 -10.82
CA ALA A 99 -15.79 5.32 -11.52
C ALA A 99 -14.75 6.22 -10.82
N ASP A 100 -15.18 7.33 -10.22
CA ASP A 100 -14.28 8.26 -9.53
C ASP A 100 -13.75 7.65 -8.22
N GLY A 101 -14.60 6.99 -7.43
CA GLY A 101 -14.20 6.24 -6.24
C GLY A 101 -13.29 5.06 -6.59
N ASN A 102 -13.67 4.30 -7.62
CA ASN A 102 -12.90 3.15 -8.11
C ASN A 102 -11.48 3.58 -8.49
N ALA A 103 -11.33 4.70 -9.20
CA ALA A 103 -10.03 5.23 -9.62
C ALA A 103 -9.15 5.62 -8.42
N VAL A 104 -9.73 6.11 -7.33
CA VAL A 104 -8.99 6.44 -6.10
C VAL A 104 -8.45 5.18 -5.43
N VAL A 105 -9.29 4.14 -5.30
CA VAL A 105 -8.87 2.84 -4.73
C VAL A 105 -7.84 2.16 -5.65
N GLN A 106 -8.06 2.16 -6.96
CA GLN A 106 -7.14 1.58 -7.94
C GLN A 106 -5.76 2.21 -7.84
N LYS A 107 -5.68 3.54 -7.68
CA LYS A 107 -4.39 4.24 -7.55
C LYS A 107 -3.60 3.81 -6.32
N ALA A 108 -4.28 3.50 -5.21
CA ALA A 108 -3.64 2.97 -4.01
C ALA A 108 -3.12 1.53 -4.25
N ILE A 109 -3.90 0.69 -4.93
CA ILE A 109 -3.51 -0.67 -5.34
C ILE A 109 -2.30 -0.62 -6.28
N ASP A 110 -2.31 0.24 -7.29
CA ASP A 110 -1.22 0.39 -8.25
C ASP A 110 0.09 0.78 -7.56
N GLY A 111 0.03 1.66 -6.55
CA GLY A 111 1.20 2.02 -5.74
C GLY A 111 1.78 0.83 -4.98
N LEU A 112 0.92 0.00 -4.38
CA LEU A 112 1.34 -1.22 -3.69
C LEU A 112 1.95 -2.25 -4.66
N ILE A 113 1.38 -2.42 -5.86
CA ILE A 113 1.93 -3.33 -6.89
C ILE A 113 3.29 -2.84 -7.38
N ASP A 114 3.41 -1.53 -7.64
CA ASP A 114 4.63 -0.93 -8.18
C ASP A 114 5.79 -1.01 -7.18
N GLN A 115 5.55 -0.76 -5.89
CA GLN A 115 6.59 -0.88 -4.87
C GLN A 115 7.07 -2.33 -4.65
N THR A 116 6.23 -3.34 -4.85
CA THR A 116 6.60 -4.77 -4.69
C THR A 116 7.76 -5.16 -5.60
N LYS A 117 7.78 -4.68 -6.85
CA LYS A 117 8.88 -4.93 -7.80
C LYS A 117 10.20 -4.31 -7.32
N THR A 118 10.14 -3.15 -6.67
CA THR A 118 11.32 -2.53 -6.08
C THR A 118 11.78 -3.28 -4.82
N ILE A 119 10.86 -3.81 -4.01
CA ILE A 119 11.17 -4.66 -2.84
C ILE A 119 11.91 -5.93 -3.26
N GLU A 120 11.50 -6.61 -4.34
CA GLU A 120 12.21 -7.76 -4.90
C GLU A 120 13.67 -7.43 -5.23
N ARG A 121 13.91 -6.26 -5.84
CA ARG A 121 15.26 -5.77 -6.15
C ARG A 121 16.06 -5.42 -4.90
N VAL A 122 15.41 -4.89 -3.85
CA VAL A 122 16.03 -4.65 -2.54
C VAL A 122 16.50 -5.96 -1.91
N VAL A 123 15.65 -7.00 -1.91
CA VAL A 123 15.98 -8.34 -1.40
C VAL A 123 17.21 -8.90 -2.11
N ALA A 124 17.24 -8.80 -3.45
CA ALA A 124 18.37 -9.25 -4.25
C ALA A 124 19.66 -8.44 -3.97
N SER A 125 19.56 -7.11 -3.84
CA SER A 125 20.69 -6.22 -3.56
C SER A 125 21.35 -6.49 -2.19
N LEU A 126 20.53 -6.88 -1.21
CA LEU A 126 20.99 -7.18 0.14
C LEU A 126 21.49 -8.63 0.31
N ASP A 127 21.45 -9.46 -0.75
CA ASP A 127 21.89 -10.87 -0.73
C ASP A 127 21.26 -11.69 0.41
N LEU A 128 19.94 -11.49 0.62
CA LEU A 128 19.19 -12.14 1.71
C LEU A 128 18.90 -13.63 1.44
N GLY A 129 19.44 -14.19 0.36
CA GLY A 129 19.16 -15.56 -0.09
C GLY A 129 17.76 -15.71 -0.67
N LYS A 130 17.21 -16.92 -0.57
CA LYS A 130 15.86 -17.21 -1.06
C LYS A 130 14.83 -16.66 -0.07
N VAL A 131 14.09 -15.65 -0.50
CA VAL A 131 12.89 -15.16 0.18
C VAL A 131 11.69 -15.66 -0.62
N ASP A 132 10.79 -16.41 0.01
CA ASP A 132 9.51 -16.78 -0.60
C ASP A 132 8.57 -15.58 -0.49
N LEU A 133 8.15 -15.04 -1.63
CA LEU A 133 7.17 -13.98 -1.72
C LEU A 133 5.83 -14.60 -2.09
N GLU A 134 4.81 -14.36 -1.27
CA GLU A 134 3.45 -14.77 -1.58
C GLU A 134 2.86 -13.85 -2.66
N GLY A 135 2.32 -14.47 -3.71
CA GLY A 135 1.59 -13.77 -4.77
C GLY A 135 0.12 -13.55 -4.40
N SER A 136 -0.70 -13.20 -5.38
CA SER A 136 -2.15 -13.10 -5.19
C SER A 136 -2.86 -13.70 -6.40
N ASP A 137 -3.53 -14.84 -6.19
CA ASP A 137 -4.29 -15.51 -7.24
C ASP A 137 -5.27 -14.56 -7.96
N SER A 138 -5.88 -13.64 -7.22
CA SER A 138 -6.82 -12.65 -7.78
C SER A 138 -6.16 -11.56 -8.64
N LEU A 139 -4.89 -11.25 -8.40
CA LEU A 139 -4.13 -10.29 -9.22
C LEU A 139 -3.40 -11.00 -10.38
N ASP A 140 -2.95 -12.23 -10.14
CA ASP A 140 -2.21 -13.03 -11.11
C ASP A 140 -3.14 -13.69 -12.14
N ASN A 141 -4.39 -13.97 -11.77
CA ASN A 141 -5.43 -14.50 -12.66
C ASN A 141 -6.82 -13.85 -12.39
N PRO A 142 -7.02 -12.58 -12.77
CA PRO A 142 -8.28 -11.87 -12.51
C PRO A 142 -9.51 -12.53 -13.12
N GLU A 143 -9.39 -13.23 -14.26
CA GLU A 143 -10.53 -13.90 -14.90
C GLU A 143 -11.08 -15.08 -14.10
N ALA A 144 -10.25 -15.74 -13.27
CA ALA A 144 -10.69 -16.84 -12.42
C ALA A 144 -11.61 -16.39 -11.28
N VAL A 145 -11.62 -15.09 -10.95
CA VAL A 145 -12.49 -14.53 -9.90
C VAL A 145 -13.97 -14.53 -10.32
N PHE A 146 -14.26 -14.56 -11.62
CA PHE A 146 -15.62 -14.45 -12.16
C PHE A 146 -16.21 -15.79 -12.65
N GLN A 147 -15.56 -16.92 -12.32
CA GLN A 147 -16.02 -18.29 -12.65
C GLN A 147 -16.70 -18.95 -11.46
#